data_AF-G5C503-F1
#
_entry.id   AF-G5C503-F1
#
_cell.length_a   1.000
_cell.length_b   1.000
_cell.length_c   1.000
_cell.angle_alpha   90.00
_cell.angle_beta   90.00
_cell.angle_gamma   90.00
#
_symmetry.space_group_name_H-M   'P 1'
#
loop_
_entity.id
_entity.type
_entity.pdbx_description
1 polymer ?
#
loop_
_entity_poly.entity_id
_entity_poly.type
_entity_poly.pdbx_seq_one_letter_code
_entity_poly.pdbx_strand_id
1 'polypeptide(L)'
;GPASVSGLSAGAGRDCVLLQEDFLAHRGRPHVYLQRIQLNNPTERVAALQIVGTTAGPLPKAFTSTLEKVGDHQFLLYSGRSTLSPAGQVHLVVIAGKKLVNRLQVAPRSQLDETVLWVVHISDPMSPQVLKSRAAKELKVLQDLARKEMLELLEMPAAELLQDHQHLWAQLFSPGVEMKKITDAHTPSGLTVNLTLYYMLSCSPAPLLSPSLSRREREQMEATLSYEDHCFSGHATMHAENLWPGQLGSVQQILQLSDLWRLTLQKRGCKGLVKAGAPGILQGMVLSFGGLQFTENHLQFQADPDVLHNSYALHGIRYKNDHLDLAVLADAEGRPYLHLAVEARGQPGKIYACEAGCLQEPVELTAAPGGHIFSIMVTQPITPLLYISTDLTHLQDLRHTLHLKAILAHDEHMAQQDPGLPFLFWFSVASLITLFHLFLFKLIYNEYCGPGAKPLFRSKVG
;
A
#
# COMPACT_ATOMS: atom_id res chain seq x y z
N GLY A 1 -15.91 -5.17 7.75
CA GLY A 1 -17.36 -5.08 7.47
C GLY A 1 -17.88 -3.70 7.83
N PRO A 2 -19.18 -3.40 7.65
CA PRO A 2 -20.14 -4.00 6.72
C PRO A 2 -20.46 -3.06 5.53
N ALA A 3 -20.92 -3.68 4.44
CA ALA A 3 -21.72 -3.15 3.34
C ALA A 3 -21.69 -1.62 3.10
N SER A 4 -20.94 -1.21 2.07
CA SER A 4 -21.34 -0.04 1.28
C SER A 4 -22.60 -0.40 0.50
N VAL A 5 -23.74 -0.40 1.21
CA VAL A 5 -25.02 -0.10 0.59
C VAL A 5 -24.84 1.29 0.02
N SER A 6 -24.56 1.38 -1.29
CA SER A 6 -24.79 2.60 -2.04
C SER A 6 -26.29 2.84 -2.05
N GLY A 7 -26.78 3.34 -0.92
CA GLY A 7 -28.05 4.05 -0.85
C GLY A 7 -27.90 5.25 -1.75
N LEU A 8 -28.28 5.08 -3.02
CA LEU A 8 -28.73 6.20 -3.83
C LEU A 8 -29.87 6.83 -3.05
N SER A 9 -29.54 7.87 -2.29
CA SER A 9 -30.53 8.77 -1.74
C SER A 9 -31.42 9.16 -2.90
N ALA A 10 -32.71 8.86 -2.80
CA ALA A 10 -33.73 9.37 -3.69
C ALA A 10 -33.78 10.90 -3.51
N GLY A 11 -32.82 11.59 -4.10
CA GLY A 11 -32.81 13.03 -4.25
C GLY A 11 -33.87 13.36 -5.28
N ALA A 12 -34.96 13.96 -4.84
CA ALA A 12 -35.96 14.58 -5.69
C ALA A 12 -35.28 15.58 -6.63
N GLY A 13 -35.07 15.20 -7.89
CA GLY A 13 -34.50 16.10 -8.90
C GLY A 13 -33.80 15.42 -10.07
N ARG A 14 -34.59 14.79 -10.96
CA ARG A 14 -34.48 14.76 -12.44
C ARG A 14 -34.71 13.35 -13.04
N ASP A 15 -35.62 13.30 -14.02
CA ASP A 15 -35.84 12.20 -14.97
C ASP A 15 -34.64 12.02 -15.93
N CYS A 16 -33.45 11.78 -15.39
CA CYS A 16 -32.23 11.60 -16.18
C CYS A 16 -31.84 10.13 -16.24
N VAL A 17 -31.46 9.67 -17.43
CA VAL A 17 -30.85 8.35 -17.60
C VAL A 17 -29.46 8.38 -16.96
N LEU A 18 -29.18 7.44 -16.06
CA LEU A 18 -27.87 7.27 -15.44
C LEU A 18 -27.11 6.14 -16.14
N LEU A 19 -25.89 6.40 -16.57
CA LEU A 19 -24.93 5.41 -17.05
C LEU A 19 -23.77 5.31 -16.06
N GLN A 20 -23.52 4.11 -15.55
CA GLN A 20 -22.35 3.80 -14.75
C GLN A 20 -21.52 2.74 -15.47
N GLU A 21 -20.21 2.97 -15.53
CA GLU A 21 -19.24 2.06 -16.13
C GLU A 21 -18.16 1.73 -15.11
N ASP A 22 -18.08 0.46 -14.73
CA ASP A 22 -17.03 -0.03 -13.84
C ASP A 22 -16.04 -0.85 -14.65
N PHE A 23 -14.75 -0.55 -14.53
CA PHE A 23 -13.66 -1.26 -15.20
C PHE A 23 -12.80 -1.98 -14.16
N LEU A 24 -12.48 -3.24 -14.42
CA LEU A 24 -11.57 -3.99 -13.56
C LEU A 24 -10.69 -4.96 -14.36
N ALA A 25 -9.46 -5.13 -13.89
CA ALA A 25 -8.56 -6.21 -14.29
C ALA A 25 -8.62 -7.29 -13.21
N HIS A 26 -8.98 -8.51 -13.57
CA HIS A 26 -9.27 -9.55 -12.60
C HIS A 26 -8.01 -9.97 -11.83
N ARG A 27 -8.10 -10.07 -10.49
CA ARG A 27 -6.90 -10.21 -9.64
C ARG A 27 -6.27 -11.60 -9.75
N GLY A 28 -7.10 -12.65 -9.76
CA GLY A 28 -6.64 -14.04 -9.88
C GLY A 28 -6.53 -14.54 -11.32
N ARG A 29 -6.90 -13.73 -12.32
CA ARG A 29 -6.94 -14.11 -13.74
C ARG A 29 -6.24 -13.01 -14.56
N PRO A 30 -4.92 -13.12 -14.78
CA PRO A 30 -4.10 -12.00 -15.25
C PRO A 30 -4.44 -11.50 -16.66
N HIS A 31 -5.16 -12.30 -17.44
CA HIS A 31 -5.55 -11.97 -18.82
C HIS A 31 -6.94 -11.38 -18.93
N VAL A 32 -7.71 -11.33 -17.83
CA VAL A 32 -9.15 -11.06 -17.87
C VAL A 32 -9.44 -9.63 -17.43
N TYR A 33 -10.17 -8.91 -18.29
CA TYR A 33 -10.68 -7.58 -18.02
C TYR A 33 -12.20 -7.58 -18.14
N LEU A 34 -12.85 -6.89 -17.22
CA LEU A 34 -14.29 -6.76 -17.18
C LEU A 34 -14.68 -5.28 -17.23
N GLN A 35 -15.75 -5.02 -17.97
CA GLN A 35 -16.45 -3.74 -17.96
C GLN A 35 -17.91 -4.03 -17.62
N ARG A 36 -18.40 -3.48 -16.51
CA ARG A 36 -19.82 -3.53 -16.15
C ARG A 36 -20.48 -2.23 -16.60
N ILE A 37 -21.55 -2.36 -17.38
CA ILE A 37 -22.32 -1.26 -17.94
C ILE A 37 -23.70 -1.32 -17.27
N GLN A 38 -23.97 -0.35 -16.40
CA GLN A 38 -25.26 -0.23 -15.73
C GLN A 38 -25.98 1.00 -16.25
N LEU A 39 -27.21 0.80 -16.75
CA LEU A 39 -28.07 1.88 -17.20
C LEU A 39 -29.35 1.89 -16.38
N ASN A 40 -29.64 3.00 -15.70
CA ASN A 40 -30.92 3.20 -15.03
C ASN A 40 -31.73 4.25 -15.80
N ASN A 41 -32.91 3.86 -16.29
CA ASN A 41 -33.81 4.72 -17.04
C ASN A 41 -35.07 5.01 -16.20
N PRO A 42 -35.08 6.09 -15.40
CA PRO A 42 -36.27 6.48 -14.63
C PRO A 42 -37.37 7.12 -15.51
N THR A 43 -37.10 7.36 -16.79
CA THR A 43 -38.00 8.14 -17.67
C THR A 43 -39.14 7.29 -18.23
N GLU A 44 -40.15 7.97 -18.80
CA GLU A 44 -41.26 7.34 -19.53
C GLU A 44 -40.91 6.93 -20.97
N ARG A 45 -39.67 7.16 -21.42
CA ARG A 45 -39.24 6.90 -22.81
C ARG A 45 -38.18 5.81 -22.84
N VAL A 46 -38.07 5.11 -23.96
CA VAL A 46 -36.98 4.15 -24.19
C VAL A 46 -35.66 4.92 -24.28
N ALA A 47 -34.68 4.53 -23.48
CA ALA A 47 -33.31 4.99 -23.61
C ALA A 47 -32.55 4.05 -24.55
N ALA A 48 -31.71 4.59 -25.43
CA ALA A 48 -30.87 3.80 -26.32
C ALA A 48 -29.41 4.23 -26.21
N LEU A 49 -28.54 3.27 -25.89
CA LEU A 49 -27.10 3.44 -25.86
C LEU A 49 -26.51 2.87 -27.15
N GLN A 50 -25.83 3.73 -27.91
CA GLN A 50 -25.07 3.33 -29.09
C GLN A 50 -23.65 2.98 -28.65
N ILE A 51 -23.21 1.76 -28.89
CA ILE A 51 -21.85 1.35 -28.55
C ILE A 51 -20.90 1.82 -29.66
N VAL A 52 -19.89 2.60 -29.29
CA VAL A 52 -18.84 3.11 -30.18
C VAL A 52 -17.51 2.58 -29.66
N GLY A 53 -17.02 1.48 -30.22
CA GLY A 53 -15.81 0.79 -29.74
C GLY A 53 -15.34 -0.31 -30.69
N THR A 54 -14.22 -0.98 -30.40
CA THR A 54 -13.59 -2.02 -31.26
C THR A 54 -14.48 -3.22 -31.61
N THR A 55 -15.56 -3.46 -30.85
CA THR A 55 -16.61 -4.43 -31.21
C THR A 55 -17.48 -3.98 -32.38
N ALA A 56 -17.52 -2.67 -32.70
CA ALA A 56 -18.36 -2.06 -33.73
C ALA A 56 -17.60 -1.12 -34.71
N GLY A 57 -16.34 -0.76 -34.45
CA GLY A 57 -15.54 0.18 -35.25
C GLY A 57 -14.41 -0.45 -36.08
N PRO A 58 -13.85 0.27 -37.07
CA PRO A 58 -12.78 -0.24 -37.91
C PRO A 58 -11.50 -0.49 -37.10
N LEU A 59 -10.94 -1.69 -37.26
CA LEU A 59 -9.72 -2.11 -36.57
C LEU A 59 -8.51 -1.23 -36.97
N PRO A 60 -7.55 -0.99 -36.07
CA PRO A 60 -6.24 -0.50 -36.47
C PRO A 60 -5.68 -1.43 -37.55
N LYS A 61 -5.08 -0.88 -38.62
CA LYS A 61 -4.56 -1.66 -39.77
C LYS A 61 -3.62 -2.83 -39.40
N ALA A 62 -3.05 -2.81 -38.20
CA ALA A 62 -2.12 -3.81 -37.68
C ALA A 62 -2.79 -5.05 -37.05
N PHE A 63 -4.13 -5.07 -36.95
CA PHE A 63 -4.88 -6.17 -36.36
C PHE A 63 -5.84 -6.79 -37.39
N THR A 64 -6.11 -8.08 -37.23
CA THR A 64 -7.19 -8.80 -37.90
C THR A 64 -8.26 -9.15 -36.87
N SER A 65 -9.52 -9.30 -37.31
CA SER A 65 -10.65 -9.71 -36.47
C SER A 65 -11.34 -10.91 -37.11
N THR A 66 -11.66 -11.92 -36.30
CA THR A 66 -12.51 -13.05 -36.69
C THR A 66 -13.70 -13.16 -35.73
N LEU A 67 -14.87 -13.52 -36.27
CA LEU A 67 -16.03 -13.87 -35.45
C LEU A 67 -15.96 -15.35 -35.13
N GLU A 68 -15.93 -15.67 -33.85
CA GLU A 68 -15.93 -17.04 -33.35
C GLU A 68 -17.32 -17.43 -32.88
N LYS A 69 -17.78 -18.60 -33.32
CA LYS A 69 -19.04 -19.20 -32.91
C LYS A 69 -18.79 -20.63 -32.47
N VAL A 70 -18.99 -20.91 -31.18
CA VAL A 70 -18.80 -22.23 -30.58
C VAL A 70 -20.03 -22.53 -29.73
N GLY A 71 -20.85 -23.48 -30.18
CA GLY A 71 -22.19 -23.69 -29.60
C GLY A 71 -23.05 -22.44 -29.69
N ASP A 72 -23.60 -22.02 -28.54
CA ASP A 72 -24.42 -20.81 -28.40
C ASP A 72 -23.59 -19.55 -28.12
N HIS A 73 -22.28 -19.70 -27.88
CA HIS A 73 -21.38 -18.60 -27.57
C HIS A 73 -20.86 -17.92 -28.85
N GLN A 74 -20.84 -16.59 -28.83
CA GLN A 74 -20.24 -15.75 -29.88
C GLN A 74 -19.31 -14.70 -29.27
N PHE A 75 -18.11 -14.61 -29.82
CA PHE A 75 -17.13 -13.58 -29.42
C PHE A 75 -16.26 -13.19 -30.60
N LEU A 76 -15.59 -12.05 -30.48
CA LEU A 76 -14.67 -11.55 -31.49
C LEU A 76 -13.24 -11.84 -31.05
N LEU A 77 -12.44 -12.38 -31.96
CA LEU A 77 -11.02 -12.63 -31.75
C LEU A 77 -10.23 -11.65 -32.60
N TYR A 78 -9.46 -10.80 -31.93
CA TYR A 78 -8.54 -9.86 -32.55
C TYR A 78 -7.12 -10.38 -32.41
N SER A 79 -6.31 -10.21 -33.46
CA SER A 79 -4.93 -10.69 -33.48
C SER A 79 -4.06 -9.72 -34.24
N GLY A 80 -2.91 -9.37 -33.68
CA GLY A 80 -2.04 -8.38 -34.30
C GLY A 80 -0.70 -8.24 -33.62
N ARG A 81 -0.02 -7.15 -33.97
CA ARG A 81 1.32 -6.82 -33.47
C ARG A 81 1.27 -5.48 -32.76
N SER A 82 2.01 -5.35 -31.67
CA SER A 82 2.23 -4.05 -31.04
C SER A 82 3.04 -3.13 -31.96
N THR A 83 3.00 -1.83 -31.67
CA THR A 83 3.99 -0.89 -32.20
C THR A 83 5.40 -1.29 -31.73
N LEU A 84 6.43 -0.90 -32.49
CA LEU A 84 7.82 -1.11 -32.08
C LEU A 84 8.07 -0.38 -30.75
N SER A 85 8.61 -1.10 -29.78
CA SER A 85 9.10 -0.48 -28.54
C SER A 85 10.37 0.35 -28.81
N PRO A 86 10.76 1.27 -27.92
CA PRO A 86 12.03 2.01 -28.02
C PRO A 86 13.26 1.09 -28.12
N ALA A 87 13.18 -0.12 -27.57
CA ALA A 87 14.22 -1.14 -27.64
C ALA A 87 14.20 -1.96 -28.96
N GLY A 88 13.33 -1.61 -29.92
CA GLY A 88 13.21 -2.31 -31.20
C GLY A 88 12.50 -3.67 -31.14
N GLN A 89 11.89 -4.00 -30.01
CA GLN A 89 11.15 -5.25 -29.80
C GLN A 89 9.66 -5.08 -30.13
N VAL A 90 9.01 -6.18 -30.54
CA VAL A 90 7.59 -6.26 -30.90
C VAL A 90 6.92 -7.36 -30.09
N HIS A 91 5.67 -7.13 -29.69
CA HIS A 91 4.81 -8.14 -29.06
C HIS A 91 3.72 -8.61 -30.04
N LEU A 92 3.37 -9.89 -29.96
CA LEU A 92 2.13 -10.41 -30.53
C LEU A 92 1.02 -10.21 -29.51
N VAL A 93 -0.14 -9.75 -29.97
CA VAL A 93 -1.28 -9.45 -29.11
C VAL A 93 -2.50 -10.15 -29.66
N VAL A 94 -3.19 -10.90 -28.79
CA VAL A 94 -4.47 -11.53 -29.08
C VAL A 94 -5.48 -11.07 -28.04
N ILE A 95 -6.66 -10.65 -28.52
CA ILE A 95 -7.75 -10.19 -27.67
C ILE A 95 -9.01 -10.96 -28.05
N ALA A 96 -9.58 -11.72 -27.11
CA ALA A 96 -10.94 -12.23 -27.26
C ALA A 96 -11.90 -11.29 -26.53
N GLY A 97 -12.93 -10.78 -27.20
CA GLY A 97 -13.92 -9.86 -26.62
C GLY A 97 -15.33 -10.41 -26.78
N LYS A 98 -16.12 -10.39 -25.70
CA LYS A 98 -17.55 -10.76 -25.73
C LYS A 98 -18.24 -9.86 -26.76
N LYS A 99 -18.96 -10.45 -27.70
CA LYS A 99 -19.68 -9.69 -28.71
C LYS A 99 -20.86 -8.97 -28.05
N LEU A 100 -20.92 -7.66 -28.22
CA LEU A 100 -22.05 -6.84 -27.79
C LEU A 100 -22.92 -6.47 -28.98
N VAL A 101 -24.20 -6.23 -28.71
CA VAL A 101 -25.11 -5.64 -29.71
C VAL A 101 -24.75 -4.17 -29.91
N ASN A 102 -24.81 -3.69 -31.16
CA ASN A 102 -24.41 -2.31 -31.48
C ASN A 102 -25.26 -1.25 -30.77
N ARG A 103 -26.49 -1.60 -30.39
CA ARG A 103 -27.44 -0.70 -29.73
C ARG A 103 -28.12 -1.44 -28.59
N LEU A 104 -27.91 -0.95 -27.37
CA LEU A 104 -28.61 -1.41 -26.17
C LEU A 104 -29.84 -0.53 -25.97
N GLN A 105 -31.01 -1.13 -25.79
CA GLN A 105 -32.26 -0.42 -25.53
C GLN A 105 -32.75 -0.76 -24.13
N VAL A 106 -33.15 0.26 -23.39
CA VAL A 106 -33.64 0.12 -22.01
C VAL A 106 -35.02 0.73 -21.93
N ALA A 107 -35.97 -0.08 -21.47
CA ALA A 107 -37.37 0.29 -21.40
C ALA A 107 -37.61 1.45 -20.41
N PRO A 108 -38.76 2.12 -20.48
CA PRO A 108 -39.18 3.08 -19.47
C PRO A 108 -39.20 2.47 -18.08
N ARG A 109 -38.79 3.24 -17.06
CA ARG A 109 -38.77 2.83 -15.64
C ARG A 109 -38.06 1.49 -15.39
N SER A 110 -37.02 1.18 -16.16
CA SER A 110 -36.27 -0.06 -16.04
C SER A 110 -34.77 0.18 -15.95
N GLN A 111 -34.04 -0.90 -15.63
CA GLN A 111 -32.58 -0.90 -15.58
C GLN A 111 -31.99 -2.00 -16.46
N LEU A 112 -30.77 -1.79 -16.92
CA LEU A 112 -29.94 -2.75 -17.64
C LEU A 112 -28.63 -2.93 -16.87
N ASP A 113 -28.17 -4.17 -16.76
CA ASP A 113 -26.87 -4.52 -16.20
C ASP A 113 -26.19 -5.50 -17.15
N GLU A 114 -25.21 -5.02 -17.90
CA GLU A 114 -24.47 -5.81 -18.88
C GLU A 114 -23.00 -5.89 -18.50
N THR A 115 -22.42 -7.08 -18.64
CA THR A 115 -20.99 -7.28 -18.44
C THR A 115 -20.31 -7.63 -19.76
N VAL A 116 -19.26 -6.88 -20.07
CA VAL A 116 -18.36 -7.09 -21.20
C VAL A 116 -17.09 -7.75 -20.69
N LEU A 117 -16.70 -8.84 -21.34
CA LEU A 117 -15.52 -9.62 -20.99
C LEU A 117 -14.47 -9.47 -22.08
N TRP A 118 -13.22 -9.32 -21.67
CA TRP A 118 -12.06 -9.28 -22.55
C TRP A 118 -10.98 -10.20 -22.00
N VAL A 119 -10.39 -11.01 -22.86
CA VAL A 119 -9.22 -11.83 -22.57
C VAL A 119 -8.06 -11.34 -23.43
N VAL A 120 -6.97 -10.92 -22.79
CA VAL A 120 -5.80 -10.34 -23.47
C VAL A 120 -4.56 -11.19 -23.20
N HIS A 121 -4.07 -11.81 -24.27
CA HIS A 121 -2.83 -12.59 -24.27
C HIS A 121 -1.76 -11.83 -25.06
N ILE A 122 -0.58 -11.69 -24.46
CA ILE A 122 0.56 -10.95 -25.03
C ILE A 122 1.79 -11.85 -24.99
N SER A 123 2.54 -11.92 -26.09
CA SER A 123 3.80 -12.66 -26.12
C SER A 123 4.91 -11.94 -25.35
N ASP A 124 5.95 -12.70 -25.00
CA ASP A 124 7.25 -12.13 -24.67
C ASP A 124 7.76 -11.21 -25.80
N PRO A 125 8.60 -10.20 -25.48
CA PRO A 125 9.16 -9.30 -26.47
C PRO A 125 10.03 -10.06 -27.48
N MET A 126 9.72 -9.89 -28.77
CA MET A 126 10.42 -10.58 -29.86
C MET A 126 11.25 -9.60 -30.69
N SER A 127 12.46 -10.01 -31.07
CA SER A 127 13.24 -9.28 -32.08
C SER A 127 12.65 -9.45 -33.47
N PRO A 128 12.87 -8.50 -34.41
CA PRO A 128 12.35 -8.61 -35.77
C PRO A 128 12.77 -9.89 -36.52
N GLN A 129 13.93 -10.46 -36.18
CA GLN A 129 14.43 -11.69 -36.80
C GLN A 129 13.65 -12.93 -36.31
N VAL A 130 13.42 -13.03 -34.99
CA VAL A 130 12.66 -14.14 -34.39
C VAL A 130 11.19 -14.08 -34.82
N LEU A 131 10.65 -12.87 -34.98
CA LEU A 131 9.29 -12.66 -35.47
C LEU A 131 9.07 -13.32 -36.84
N LYS A 132 10.04 -13.24 -37.76
CA LYS A 132 9.91 -13.84 -39.10
C LYS A 132 9.78 -15.36 -39.07
N SER A 133 10.44 -16.04 -38.12
CA SER A 133 10.47 -17.50 -38.07
C SER A 133 9.45 -18.12 -37.13
N ARG A 134 9.08 -17.43 -36.03
CA ARG A 134 8.22 -17.99 -34.97
C ARG A 134 6.84 -17.36 -34.82
N ALA A 135 6.60 -16.18 -35.44
CA ALA A 135 5.36 -15.43 -35.15
C ALA A 135 4.08 -16.21 -35.44
N ALA A 136 4.01 -16.97 -36.54
CA ALA A 136 2.80 -17.71 -36.89
C ALA A 136 2.47 -18.80 -35.85
N LYS A 137 3.49 -19.52 -35.37
CA LYS A 137 3.33 -20.56 -34.34
C LYS A 137 2.92 -19.94 -33.01
N GLU A 138 3.62 -18.89 -32.59
CA GLU A 138 3.35 -18.20 -31.33
C GLU A 138 1.97 -17.56 -31.31
N LEU A 139 1.58 -16.89 -32.41
CA LEU A 139 0.26 -16.28 -32.55
C LEU A 139 -0.85 -17.32 -32.42
N LYS A 140 -0.66 -18.50 -33.04
CA LYS A 140 -1.64 -19.59 -32.94
C LYS A 140 -1.79 -20.08 -31.49
N VAL A 141 -0.68 -20.22 -30.76
CA VAL A 141 -0.72 -20.58 -29.33
C VAL A 141 -1.51 -19.55 -28.52
N LEU A 142 -1.25 -18.25 -28.71
CA LEU A 142 -1.99 -17.19 -28.02
C LEU A 142 -3.48 -17.17 -28.39
N GLN A 143 -3.81 -17.45 -29.65
CA GLN A 143 -5.20 -17.59 -30.11
C GLN A 143 -5.92 -18.75 -29.43
N ASP A 144 -5.27 -19.91 -29.33
CA ASP A 144 -5.84 -21.09 -28.69
C ASP A 144 -6.04 -20.85 -27.19
N LEU A 145 -5.10 -20.17 -26.51
CA LEU A 145 -5.23 -19.77 -25.10
C LEU A 145 -6.38 -18.78 -24.88
N ALA A 146 -6.43 -17.70 -25.66
CA ALA A 146 -7.48 -16.68 -25.53
C ALA A 146 -8.87 -17.26 -25.82
N ARG A 147 -8.99 -18.15 -26.80
CA ARG A 147 -10.23 -18.87 -27.13
C ARG A 147 -10.67 -19.74 -25.96
N LYS A 148 -9.77 -20.56 -25.42
CA LYS A 148 -10.07 -21.47 -24.31
C LYS A 148 -10.57 -20.68 -23.09
N GLU A 149 -9.83 -19.66 -22.68
CA GLU A 149 -10.17 -18.87 -21.49
C GLU A 149 -11.46 -18.06 -21.68
N MET A 150 -11.71 -17.50 -22.88
CA MET A 150 -12.98 -16.82 -23.18
C MET A 150 -14.18 -17.78 -23.09
N LEU A 151 -14.06 -19.01 -23.61
CA LEU A 151 -15.15 -19.99 -23.52
C LEU A 151 -15.46 -20.37 -22.07
N GLU A 152 -14.42 -20.58 -21.26
CA GLU A 152 -14.59 -20.82 -19.81
C GLU A 152 -15.28 -19.63 -19.11
N LEU A 153 -14.93 -18.39 -19.49
CA LEU A 153 -15.53 -17.20 -18.90
C LEU A 153 -16.99 -16.97 -19.30
N LEU A 154 -17.37 -17.34 -20.52
CA LEU A 154 -18.76 -17.21 -20.99
C LEU A 154 -19.72 -18.19 -20.29
N GLU A 155 -19.20 -19.28 -19.74
CA GLU A 155 -19.96 -20.24 -18.93
C GLU A 155 -20.13 -19.79 -17.47
N MET A 156 -19.36 -18.81 -17.00
CA MET A 156 -19.41 -18.31 -15.62
C MET A 156 -20.31 -17.08 -15.48
N PRO A 157 -21.11 -16.96 -14.40
CA PRO A 157 -21.83 -15.74 -14.08
C PRO A 157 -20.87 -14.57 -13.82
N ALA A 158 -21.15 -13.41 -14.41
CA ALA A 158 -20.35 -12.20 -14.19
C ALA A 158 -20.29 -11.76 -12.72
N ALA A 159 -21.35 -12.00 -11.95
CA ALA A 159 -21.40 -11.71 -10.52
C ALA A 159 -20.38 -12.54 -9.73
N GLU A 160 -20.15 -13.80 -10.14
CA GLU A 160 -19.17 -14.68 -9.50
C GLU A 160 -17.74 -14.16 -9.75
N LEU A 161 -17.43 -13.71 -10.97
CA LEU A 161 -16.13 -13.10 -11.30
C LEU A 161 -15.88 -11.81 -10.49
N LEU A 162 -16.91 -10.99 -10.28
CA LEU A 162 -16.79 -9.79 -9.47
C LEU A 162 -16.56 -10.12 -7.99
N GLN A 163 -17.31 -11.09 -7.46
CA GLN A 163 -17.18 -11.54 -6.08
C GLN A 163 -15.81 -12.15 -5.82
N ASP A 164 -15.31 -12.99 -6.74
CA ASP A 164 -13.97 -13.58 -6.66
C ASP A 164 -12.89 -12.48 -6.66
N HIS A 165 -12.96 -11.55 -7.61
CA HIS A 165 -12.05 -10.40 -7.65
C HIS A 165 -12.02 -9.60 -6.32
N GLN A 166 -13.19 -9.29 -5.77
CA GLN A 166 -13.31 -8.57 -4.49
C GLN A 166 -12.71 -9.37 -3.33
N HIS A 167 -13.00 -10.68 -3.28
CA HIS A 167 -12.49 -11.57 -2.25
C HIS A 167 -10.95 -11.65 -2.31
N LEU A 168 -10.38 -11.81 -3.50
CA LEU A 168 -8.94 -11.86 -3.70
C LEU A 168 -8.24 -10.56 -3.30
N TRP A 169 -8.83 -9.40 -3.61
CA TRP A 169 -8.31 -8.12 -3.14
C TRP A 169 -8.42 -7.97 -1.62
N ALA A 170 -9.54 -8.36 -1.02
CA ALA A 170 -9.71 -8.31 0.44
C ALA A 170 -8.69 -9.22 1.17
N GLN A 171 -8.41 -10.40 0.63
CA GLN A 171 -7.34 -11.26 1.14
C GLN A 171 -5.96 -10.58 1.01
N LEU A 172 -5.67 -10.00 -0.16
CA LEU A 172 -4.37 -9.39 -0.44
C LEU A 172 -4.11 -8.14 0.42
N PHE A 173 -5.14 -7.34 0.71
CA PHE A 173 -5.06 -6.15 1.56
C PHE A 173 -5.28 -6.43 3.06
N SER A 174 -5.43 -7.69 3.46
CA SER A 174 -5.57 -8.01 4.88
C SER A 174 -4.32 -7.65 5.70
N PRO A 175 -3.08 -7.84 5.21
CA PRO A 175 -1.89 -7.24 5.79
C PRO A 175 -1.71 -5.80 5.30
N GLY A 176 -1.02 -4.97 6.07
CA GLY A 176 -0.77 -3.59 5.61
C GLY A 176 -0.22 -2.67 6.68
N VAL A 177 -0.23 -1.38 6.33
CA VAL A 177 0.20 -0.28 7.20
C VAL A 177 -1.01 0.62 7.45
N GLU A 178 -1.28 0.90 8.71
CA GLU A 178 -2.35 1.80 9.13
C GLU A 178 -1.74 3.00 9.85
N MET A 179 -1.95 4.20 9.30
CA MET A 179 -1.57 5.44 9.96
C MET A 179 -2.65 5.89 10.94
N LYS A 180 -2.28 6.15 12.20
CA LYS A 180 -3.22 6.57 13.25
C LYS A 180 -3.05 8.05 13.61
N LYS A 181 -1.85 8.44 14.02
CA LYS A 181 -1.52 9.81 14.43
C LYS A 181 -0.19 10.21 13.78
N ILE A 182 -0.22 11.31 13.05
CA ILE A 182 0.97 11.88 12.40
C ILE A 182 1.28 13.21 13.07
N THR A 183 2.53 13.40 13.43
CA THR A 183 3.02 14.55 14.22
C THR A 183 4.17 15.30 13.53
N ASP A 184 4.80 14.71 12.52
CA ASP A 184 5.80 15.38 11.68
C ASP A 184 5.33 15.56 10.21
N ALA A 185 6.10 16.33 9.46
CA ALA A 185 5.79 16.69 8.07
C ALA A 185 6.26 15.65 7.03
N HIS A 186 7.21 14.78 7.38
CA HIS A 186 7.84 13.84 6.45
C HIS A 186 7.15 12.47 6.44
N THR A 187 6.32 12.18 7.44
CA THR A 187 5.52 10.95 7.50
C THR A 187 4.37 11.00 6.49
N PRO A 188 4.23 9.99 5.60
CA PRO A 188 3.18 9.98 4.60
C PRO A 188 1.78 9.82 5.23
N SER A 189 0.79 10.44 4.60
CA SER A 189 -0.61 10.28 5.02
C SER A 189 -1.09 8.84 4.82
N GLY A 190 -2.11 8.40 5.57
CA GLY A 190 -2.72 7.08 5.37
C GLY A 190 -3.26 6.88 3.94
N LEU A 191 -3.74 7.94 3.29
CA LEU A 191 -4.15 7.89 1.88
C LEU A 191 -2.96 7.62 0.95
N THR A 192 -1.84 8.32 1.17
CA THR A 192 -0.59 8.11 0.41
C THR A 192 -0.12 6.67 0.53
N VAL A 193 -0.05 6.14 1.76
CA VAL A 193 0.34 4.76 2.03
C VAL A 193 -0.58 3.78 1.28
N ASN A 194 -1.90 3.92 1.43
CA ASN A 194 -2.88 3.04 0.80
C ASN A 194 -2.83 3.07 -0.73
N LEU A 195 -2.71 4.26 -1.33
CA LEU A 195 -2.60 4.41 -2.78
C LEU A 195 -1.31 3.79 -3.32
N THR A 196 -0.18 4.02 -2.63
CA THR A 196 1.09 3.40 -3.01
C THR A 196 1.01 1.89 -2.93
N LEU A 197 0.49 1.33 -1.83
CA LEU A 197 0.29 -0.13 -1.71
C LEU A 197 -0.61 -0.66 -2.84
N TYR A 198 -1.73 0.01 -3.12
CA TYR A 198 -2.64 -0.36 -4.22
C TYR A 198 -1.94 -0.41 -5.58
N TYR A 199 -1.15 0.61 -5.92
CA TYR A 199 -0.40 0.62 -7.16
C TYR A 199 0.67 -0.47 -7.22
N MET A 200 1.41 -0.67 -6.12
CA MET A 200 2.42 -1.71 -6.03
C MET A 200 1.84 -3.11 -6.23
N LEU A 201 0.70 -3.39 -5.60
CA LEU A 201 -0.03 -4.64 -5.73
C LEU A 201 -0.61 -4.82 -7.14
N SER A 202 -1.15 -3.74 -7.72
CA SER A 202 -1.70 -3.75 -9.09
C SER A 202 -0.62 -4.02 -10.15
N CYS A 203 0.59 -3.51 -9.94
CA CYS A 203 1.74 -3.71 -10.83
C CYS A 203 2.52 -5.01 -10.56
N SER A 204 2.00 -5.89 -9.71
CA SER A 204 2.69 -7.11 -9.31
C SER A 204 1.78 -8.34 -9.43
N PRO A 205 2.24 -9.44 -10.06
CA PRO A 205 1.45 -10.66 -10.16
C PRO A 205 1.21 -11.27 -8.78
N ALA A 206 0.07 -11.92 -8.58
CA ALA A 206 -0.22 -12.70 -7.38
C ALA A 206 -0.37 -14.19 -7.72
N PRO A 207 0.74 -14.91 -7.99
CA PRO A 207 0.68 -16.31 -8.39
C PRO A 207 0.01 -17.19 -7.32
N LEU A 208 0.20 -16.89 -6.04
CA LEU A 208 -0.45 -17.59 -4.91
C LEU A 208 -1.98 -17.50 -4.90
N LEU A 209 -2.53 -16.47 -5.54
CA LEU A 209 -3.97 -16.28 -5.69
C LEU A 209 -4.50 -16.95 -6.96
N SER A 210 -3.62 -17.45 -7.84
CA SER A 210 -4.03 -18.14 -9.05
C SER A 210 -4.52 -19.55 -8.74
N PRO A 211 -5.68 -19.96 -9.27
CA PRO A 211 -6.16 -21.35 -9.15
C PRO A 211 -5.30 -22.33 -9.96
N SER A 212 -4.55 -21.86 -10.96
CA SER A 212 -3.72 -22.70 -11.83
C SER A 212 -2.35 -23.07 -11.24
N LEU A 213 -1.98 -22.51 -10.09
CA LEU A 213 -0.68 -22.75 -9.46
C LEU A 213 -0.61 -24.19 -8.89
N SER A 214 0.46 -24.92 -9.18
CA SER A 214 0.61 -26.28 -8.65
C SER A 214 0.77 -26.27 -7.12
N ARG A 215 0.36 -27.36 -6.46
CA ARG A 215 0.48 -27.49 -5.00
C ARG A 215 1.92 -27.32 -4.51
N ARG A 216 2.89 -27.90 -5.21
CA ARG A 216 4.32 -27.80 -4.87
C ARG A 216 4.83 -26.36 -4.96
N GLU A 217 4.47 -25.63 -6.02
CA GLU A 217 4.86 -24.22 -6.18
C GLU A 217 4.21 -23.34 -5.12
N ARG A 218 2.95 -23.62 -4.78
CA ARG A 218 2.23 -22.95 -3.69
C ARG A 218 2.94 -23.14 -2.36
N GLU A 219 3.23 -24.38 -1.97
CA GLU A 219 3.95 -24.71 -0.72
C GLU A 219 5.32 -24.03 -0.68
N GLN A 220 6.05 -23.99 -1.81
CA GLN A 220 7.34 -23.29 -1.89
C GLN A 220 7.20 -21.78 -1.70
N MET A 221 6.24 -21.13 -2.35
CA MET A 221 6.01 -19.70 -2.21
C MET A 221 5.50 -19.32 -0.82
N GLU A 222 4.64 -20.14 -0.22
CA GLU A 222 4.17 -19.97 1.16
C GLU A 222 5.32 -20.07 2.15
N ALA A 223 6.24 -21.04 1.97
CA ALA A 223 7.44 -21.15 2.80
C ALA A 223 8.32 -19.89 2.73
N THR A 224 8.51 -19.31 1.53
CA THR A 224 9.23 -18.04 1.35
C THR A 224 8.53 -16.86 2.03
N LEU A 225 7.19 -16.83 2.07
CA LEU A 225 6.45 -15.78 2.78
C LEU A 225 6.49 -15.93 4.30
N SER A 226 6.52 -17.17 4.79
CA SER A 226 6.60 -17.49 6.21
C SER A 226 7.90 -16.99 6.82
N TYR A 227 9.01 -17.10 6.09
CA TYR A 227 10.30 -16.62 6.53
C TYR A 227 11.28 -16.47 5.37
N GLU A 228 11.84 -15.28 5.20
CA GLU A 228 12.95 -15.04 4.28
C GLU A 228 14.11 -14.46 5.10
N ASP A 229 15.16 -15.26 5.27
CA ASP A 229 16.37 -14.89 5.99
C ASP A 229 16.92 -13.55 5.51
N HIS A 230 17.27 -12.68 6.45
CA HIS A 230 17.93 -11.39 6.17
C HIS A 230 17.12 -10.43 5.29
N CYS A 231 15.80 -10.61 5.16
CA CYS A 231 14.96 -9.65 4.45
C CYS A 231 14.79 -8.35 5.26
N PHE A 232 15.05 -7.27 4.52
CA PHE A 232 15.02 -5.86 4.87
C PHE A 232 16.15 -5.43 5.82
N SER A 233 17.39 -5.54 5.35
CA SER A 233 18.56 -5.03 6.06
C SER A 233 18.75 -3.51 5.85
N GLY A 234 18.20 -2.68 6.74
CA GLY A 234 18.57 -1.26 6.86
C GLY A 234 17.45 -0.38 7.41
N HIS A 235 17.60 0.95 7.27
CA HIS A 235 16.68 1.91 7.90
C HIS A 235 15.24 1.81 7.39
N ALA A 236 14.31 2.15 8.28
CA ALA A 236 12.90 2.32 7.97
C ALA A 236 12.68 3.25 6.76
N THR A 237 11.66 2.94 5.97
CA THR A 237 11.30 3.66 4.75
C THR A 237 10.18 4.66 4.97
N MET A 238 9.63 4.78 6.18
CA MET A 238 8.53 5.69 6.49
C MET A 238 8.77 7.11 5.95
N HIS A 239 9.96 7.66 6.15
CA HIS A 239 10.36 9.01 5.72
C HIS A 239 11.02 9.07 4.33
N ALA A 240 11.01 7.96 3.59
CA ALA A 240 11.55 7.93 2.23
C ALA A 240 10.51 8.49 1.23
N GLU A 241 10.49 9.81 1.06
CA GLU A 241 9.51 10.51 0.19
C GLU A 241 9.48 9.98 -1.26
N ASN A 242 10.61 9.50 -1.77
CA ASN A 242 10.70 8.90 -3.11
C ASN A 242 9.98 7.53 -3.22
N LEU A 243 9.80 6.84 -2.10
CA LEU A 243 9.07 5.57 -2.01
C LEU A 243 7.59 5.80 -1.66
N TRP A 244 7.27 6.92 -1.00
CA TRP A 244 5.91 7.32 -0.61
C TRP A 244 5.51 8.67 -1.23
N PRO A 245 5.41 8.78 -2.57
CA PRO A 245 5.15 10.06 -3.21
C PRO A 245 3.73 10.55 -2.93
N GLY A 246 3.60 11.83 -2.57
CA GLY A 246 2.30 12.45 -2.28
C GLY A 246 1.35 12.53 -3.49
N GLN A 247 1.88 12.50 -4.73
CA GLN A 247 1.09 12.57 -5.96
C GLN A 247 1.70 11.70 -7.07
N LEU A 248 0.84 10.99 -7.80
CA LEU A 248 1.17 10.23 -8.99
C LEU A 248 0.15 10.60 -10.09
N GLY A 249 0.63 11.22 -11.17
CA GLY A 249 -0.21 11.77 -12.23
C GLY A 249 -0.23 10.97 -13.53
N SER A 250 0.61 9.93 -13.67
CA SER A 250 0.67 9.13 -14.89
C SER A 250 1.00 7.65 -14.65
N VAL A 251 0.58 6.81 -15.60
CA VAL A 251 0.91 5.37 -15.61
C VAL A 251 2.43 5.15 -15.61
N GLN A 252 3.19 6.00 -16.32
CA GLN A 252 4.65 5.90 -16.36
C GLN A 252 5.27 6.12 -14.98
N GLN A 253 4.79 7.11 -14.22
CA GLN A 253 5.27 7.37 -12.85
C GLN A 253 4.96 6.19 -11.93
N ILE A 254 3.77 5.58 -12.07
CA ILE A 254 3.38 4.39 -11.30
C ILE A 254 4.31 3.20 -11.61
N LEU A 255 4.62 2.96 -12.89
CA LEU A 255 5.53 1.88 -13.29
C LEU A 255 6.95 2.12 -12.79
N GLN A 256 7.45 3.36 -12.86
CA GLN A 256 8.75 3.74 -12.32
C GLN A 256 8.83 3.55 -10.81
N LEU A 257 7.79 3.96 -10.08
CA LEU A 257 7.68 3.73 -8.64
C LEU A 257 7.70 2.22 -8.33
N SER A 258 7.00 1.43 -9.15
CA SER A 258 6.96 -0.02 -9.01
C SER A 258 8.33 -0.67 -9.18
N ASP A 259 9.12 -0.20 -10.15
CA ASP A 259 10.50 -0.65 -10.35
C ASP A 259 11.43 -0.21 -9.22
N LEU A 260 11.27 1.02 -8.72
CA LEU A 260 12.04 1.55 -7.59
C LEU A 260 11.80 0.73 -6.31
N TRP A 261 10.55 0.39 -6.02
CA TRP A 261 10.20 -0.44 -4.87
C TRP A 261 10.77 -1.85 -4.99
N ARG A 262 10.61 -2.50 -6.16
CA ARG A 262 11.21 -3.82 -6.41
C ARG A 262 12.72 -3.78 -6.24
N LEU A 263 13.39 -2.77 -6.80
CA LEU A 263 14.83 -2.60 -6.66
C LEU A 263 15.24 -2.41 -5.19
N THR A 264 14.51 -1.56 -4.46
CA THR A 264 14.77 -1.29 -3.04
C THR A 264 14.68 -2.55 -2.21
N LEU A 265 13.58 -3.30 -2.33
CA LEU A 265 13.39 -4.55 -1.61
C LEU A 265 14.45 -5.60 -1.96
N GLN A 266 14.79 -5.74 -3.24
CA GLN A 266 15.84 -6.67 -3.67
C GLN A 266 17.23 -6.30 -3.13
N LYS A 267 17.57 -5.00 -3.10
CA LYS A 267 18.85 -4.51 -2.57
C LYS A 267 18.93 -4.62 -1.05
N ARG A 268 17.80 -4.74 -0.37
CA ARG A 268 17.68 -4.91 1.07
C ARG A 268 17.42 -6.38 1.48
N GLY A 269 17.74 -7.35 0.63
CA GLY A 269 17.70 -8.77 0.98
C GLY A 269 16.36 -9.48 0.72
N CYS A 270 15.29 -8.77 0.36
CA CYS A 270 13.95 -9.36 0.17
C CYS A 270 13.74 -9.97 -1.23
N LYS A 271 14.76 -10.59 -1.82
CA LYS A 271 14.68 -11.12 -3.19
C LYS A 271 13.67 -12.27 -3.29
N GLY A 272 13.57 -13.15 -2.30
CA GLY A 272 12.56 -14.21 -2.25
C GLY A 272 11.15 -13.64 -2.19
N LEU A 273 10.89 -12.68 -1.30
CA LEU A 273 9.59 -12.01 -1.20
C LEU A 273 9.17 -11.33 -2.52
N VAL A 274 10.09 -10.63 -3.18
CA VAL A 274 9.78 -10.01 -4.49
C VAL A 274 9.43 -11.07 -5.55
N LYS A 275 10.07 -12.25 -5.50
CA LYS A 275 9.73 -13.38 -6.41
C LYS A 275 8.39 -14.03 -6.08
N ALA A 276 7.95 -14.01 -4.82
CA ALA A 276 6.62 -14.47 -4.42
C ALA A 276 5.48 -13.56 -4.95
N GLY A 277 5.83 -12.43 -5.56
CA GLY A 277 4.89 -11.51 -6.20
C GLY A 277 4.26 -10.57 -5.19
N ALA A 278 3.02 -10.17 -5.45
CA ALA A 278 2.30 -9.17 -4.69
C ALA A 278 2.22 -9.42 -3.17
N PRO A 279 1.91 -10.63 -2.67
CA PRO A 279 1.92 -10.89 -1.23
C PRO A 279 3.28 -10.63 -0.59
N GLY A 280 4.37 -11.03 -1.25
CA GLY A 280 5.72 -10.82 -0.73
C GLY A 280 6.19 -9.36 -0.86
N ILE A 281 5.82 -8.67 -1.94
CA ILE A 281 6.06 -7.23 -2.07
C ILE A 281 5.37 -6.47 -0.95
N LEU A 282 4.11 -6.77 -0.65
CA LEU A 282 3.38 -6.15 0.46
C LEU A 282 4.06 -6.41 1.79
N GLN A 283 4.43 -7.66 2.09
CA GLN A 283 5.13 -7.98 3.32
C GLN A 283 6.48 -7.26 3.42
N GLY A 284 7.24 -7.21 2.33
CA GLY A 284 8.49 -6.45 2.27
C GLY A 284 8.28 -4.95 2.53
N MET A 285 7.20 -4.37 2.01
CA MET A 285 6.84 -2.96 2.25
C MET A 285 6.39 -2.70 3.69
N VAL A 286 5.65 -3.63 4.31
CA VAL A 286 5.25 -3.54 5.73
C VAL A 286 6.49 -3.60 6.63
N LEU A 287 7.39 -4.56 6.38
CA LEU A 287 8.66 -4.67 7.09
C LEU A 287 9.48 -3.39 6.90
N SER A 288 9.59 -2.91 5.66
CA SER A 288 10.36 -1.71 5.36
C SER A 288 9.79 -0.46 6.01
N PHE A 289 8.47 -0.35 6.17
CA PHE A 289 7.83 0.84 6.72
C PHE A 289 8.25 1.08 8.16
N GLY A 290 8.14 0.07 9.02
CA GLY A 290 8.52 0.15 10.43
C GLY A 290 10.00 -0.09 10.74
N GLY A 291 10.81 -0.43 9.75
CA GLY A 291 12.20 -0.85 9.99
C GLY A 291 12.29 -2.21 10.67
N LEU A 292 11.39 -3.13 10.33
CA LEU A 292 11.49 -4.52 10.73
C LEU A 292 12.43 -5.28 9.81
N GLN A 293 13.17 -6.22 10.39
CA GLN A 293 14.11 -7.05 9.68
C GLN A 293 13.99 -8.51 10.14
N PHE A 294 13.92 -9.43 9.18
CA PHE A 294 14.18 -10.84 9.46
C PHE A 294 15.69 -11.06 9.56
N THR A 295 16.13 -11.74 10.61
CA THR A 295 17.52 -12.22 10.73
C THR A 295 17.54 -13.71 10.37
N GLU A 296 18.50 -14.49 10.88
CA GLU A 296 18.49 -15.95 10.77
C GLU A 296 17.56 -16.59 11.80
N ASN A 297 17.44 -16.00 13.00
CA ASN A 297 16.76 -16.64 14.14
C ASN A 297 15.60 -15.84 14.73
N HIS A 298 15.45 -14.56 14.38
CA HIS A 298 14.42 -13.68 14.96
C HIS A 298 13.98 -12.57 14.01
N LEU A 299 12.78 -12.06 14.22
CA LEU A 299 12.30 -10.79 13.69
C LEU A 299 12.70 -9.69 14.67
N GLN A 300 13.28 -8.60 14.17
CA GLN A 300 13.63 -7.44 14.99
C GLN A 300 12.94 -6.18 14.48
N PHE A 301 12.53 -5.32 15.40
CA PHE A 301 11.99 -3.99 15.11
C PHE A 301 13.06 -2.94 15.41
N GLN A 302 13.63 -2.37 14.34
CA GLN A 302 14.74 -1.42 14.39
C GLN A 302 14.29 -0.04 13.89
N ALA A 303 13.24 0.49 14.50
CA ALA A 303 12.84 1.88 14.27
C ALA A 303 13.82 2.85 14.95
N ASP A 304 13.97 4.01 14.35
CA ASP A 304 14.64 5.15 14.97
C ASP A 304 13.77 5.68 16.13
N PRO A 305 14.29 5.79 17.36
CA PRO A 305 13.53 6.35 18.48
C PRO A 305 12.91 7.71 18.14
N ASP A 306 13.58 8.55 17.35
CA ASP A 306 13.13 9.89 17.01
C ASP A 306 11.81 9.89 16.23
N VAL A 307 11.43 8.76 15.60
CA VAL A 307 10.22 8.68 14.75
C VAL A 307 9.00 8.13 15.49
N LEU A 308 9.17 7.68 16.74
CA LEU A 308 8.12 7.00 17.53
C LEU A 308 7.09 7.96 18.16
N HIS A 309 7.26 9.26 17.96
CA HIS A 309 6.24 10.26 18.27
C HIS A 309 4.97 10.11 17.38
N ASN A 310 5.09 9.44 16.23
CA ASN A 310 3.96 9.03 15.40
C ASN A 310 3.33 7.71 15.87
N SER A 311 2.02 7.57 15.63
CA SER A 311 1.31 6.32 15.88
C SER A 311 0.87 5.65 14.58
N TYR A 312 1.20 4.37 14.45
CA TYR A 312 0.91 3.55 13.27
C TYR A 312 0.81 2.07 13.66
N ALA A 313 0.18 1.26 12.82
CA ALA A 313 0.09 -0.18 12.99
C ALA A 313 0.52 -0.92 11.73
N LEU A 314 1.17 -2.06 11.94
CA LEU A 314 1.70 -2.97 10.92
C LEU A 314 0.97 -4.29 11.10
N HIS A 315 0.10 -4.60 10.16
CA HIS A 315 -0.83 -5.71 10.27
C HIS A 315 -0.39 -6.90 9.42
N GLY A 316 -0.63 -8.11 9.92
CA GLY A 316 -0.52 -9.36 9.19
C GLY A 316 0.92 -9.71 8.78
N ILE A 317 1.92 -9.35 9.59
CA ILE A 317 3.31 -9.74 9.35
C ILE A 317 3.41 -11.26 9.51
N ARG A 318 3.70 -11.96 8.42
CA ARG A 318 3.85 -13.43 8.47
C ARG A 318 5.18 -13.77 9.13
N TYR A 319 5.12 -14.55 10.20
CA TYR A 319 6.29 -15.06 10.89
C TYR A 319 6.10 -16.55 11.17
N LYS A 320 6.78 -17.37 10.39
CA LYS A 320 6.61 -18.83 10.36
C LYS A 320 5.16 -19.21 10.05
N ASN A 321 4.42 -19.78 11.00
CA ASN A 321 3.04 -20.21 10.80
C ASN A 321 2.01 -19.20 11.31
N ASP A 322 2.46 -18.12 11.93
CA ASP A 322 1.61 -17.17 12.63
C ASP A 322 1.65 -15.79 11.96
N HIS A 323 0.64 -14.98 12.26
CA HIS A 323 0.56 -13.60 11.83
C HIS A 323 0.72 -12.68 13.03
N LEU A 324 1.56 -11.66 12.90
CA LEU A 324 1.85 -10.69 13.95
C LEU A 324 1.32 -9.32 13.52
N ASP A 325 0.64 -8.66 14.45
CA ASP A 325 0.27 -7.24 14.34
C ASP A 325 1.09 -6.44 15.35
N LEU A 326 1.90 -5.50 14.86
CA LEU A 326 2.73 -4.62 15.67
C LEU A 326 2.25 -3.18 15.50
N ALA A 327 1.90 -2.51 16.58
CA ALA A 327 1.54 -1.10 16.57
C ALA A 327 2.44 -0.26 17.48
N VAL A 328 2.83 0.91 17.00
CA VAL A 328 3.42 1.98 17.79
C VAL A 328 2.30 2.93 18.15
N LEU A 329 2.04 3.10 19.44
CA LEU A 329 0.94 3.92 19.97
C LEU A 329 1.49 4.86 21.03
N ALA A 330 0.79 5.98 21.26
CA ALA A 330 1.11 6.88 22.36
C ALA A 330 0.08 6.75 23.49
N ASP A 331 0.53 6.83 24.74
CA ASP A 331 -0.34 6.87 25.91
C ASP A 331 -0.99 8.25 26.09
N ALA A 332 -1.72 8.44 27.20
CA ALA A 332 -2.41 9.70 27.49
C ALA A 332 -1.43 10.87 27.71
N GLU A 333 -0.21 10.57 28.15
CA GLU A 333 0.88 11.51 28.36
C GLU A 333 1.69 11.77 27.08
N GLY A 334 1.41 11.04 26.01
CA GLY A 334 2.11 11.13 24.73
C GLY A 334 3.37 10.26 24.64
N ARG A 335 3.64 9.40 25.63
CA ARG A 335 4.78 8.49 25.61
C ARG A 335 4.48 7.29 24.72
N PRO A 336 5.41 6.90 23.83
CA PRO A 336 5.17 5.83 22.92
C PRO A 336 5.35 4.47 23.62
N TYR A 337 4.55 3.50 23.20
CA TYR A 337 4.65 2.09 23.59
C TYR A 337 4.37 1.19 22.38
N LEU A 338 4.82 -0.06 22.48
CA LEU A 338 4.57 -1.07 21.46
C LEU A 338 3.42 -1.96 21.89
N HIS A 339 2.48 -2.20 20.98
CA HIS A 339 1.40 -3.16 21.13
C HIS A 339 1.60 -4.29 20.13
N LEU A 340 1.62 -5.54 20.61
CA LEU A 340 1.89 -6.72 19.81
C LEU A 340 0.76 -7.74 19.99
N ALA A 341 0.10 -8.10 18.89
CA ALA A 341 -0.93 -9.14 18.88
C ALA A 341 -0.52 -10.30 17.95
N VAL A 342 -0.94 -11.51 18.31
CA VAL A 342 -0.68 -12.72 17.54
C VAL A 342 -2.01 -13.30 17.06
N GLU A 343 -2.15 -13.44 15.75
CA GLU A 343 -3.23 -14.20 15.13
C GLU A 343 -2.69 -15.60 14.76
N ALA A 344 -3.06 -16.60 15.57
CA ALA A 344 -2.64 -17.98 15.34
C ALA A 344 -3.36 -18.57 14.12
N ARG A 345 -2.61 -19.08 13.15
CA ARG A 345 -3.15 -19.81 12.00
C ARG A 345 -2.69 -21.27 12.02
N GLY A 346 -3.53 -22.13 12.58
CA GLY A 346 -3.26 -23.57 12.69
C GLY A 346 -2.82 -23.97 14.10
N GLN A 347 -1.81 -24.84 14.22
CA GLN A 347 -1.22 -25.16 15.53
C GLN A 347 -0.26 -24.04 15.91
N PRO A 348 -0.57 -23.23 16.95
CA PRO A 348 0.28 -22.11 17.33
C PRO A 348 1.64 -22.60 17.77
N GLY A 349 2.69 -22.11 17.11
CA GLY A 349 4.04 -22.22 17.65
C GLY A 349 4.16 -21.33 18.88
N LYS A 350 5.05 -21.68 19.81
CA LYS A 350 5.40 -20.74 20.87
C LYS A 350 6.25 -19.62 20.28
N ILE A 351 5.78 -18.39 20.43
CA ILE A 351 6.51 -17.18 20.03
C ILE A 351 6.84 -16.41 21.29
N TYR A 352 8.05 -15.89 21.37
CA TYR A 352 8.54 -15.12 22.49
C TYR A 352 9.00 -13.76 22.00
N ALA A 353 8.90 -12.74 22.85
CA ALA A 353 9.44 -11.42 22.57
C ALA A 353 10.13 -10.80 23.77
N CYS A 354 11.08 -9.91 23.49
CA CYS A 354 11.76 -9.12 24.51
C CYS A 354 12.17 -7.74 23.98
N GLU A 355 12.14 -6.76 24.86
CA GLU A 355 12.60 -5.39 24.64
C GLU A 355 14.02 -5.19 25.19
N ALA A 356 14.62 -4.03 24.93
CA ALA A 356 15.85 -3.57 25.60
C ALA A 356 17.04 -4.55 25.51
N GLY A 357 17.22 -5.22 24.37
CA GLY A 357 18.29 -6.21 24.19
C GLY A 357 18.11 -7.50 25.01
N CYS A 358 16.88 -7.80 25.46
CA CYS A 358 16.53 -9.04 26.16
C CYS A 358 17.27 -9.23 27.49
N LEU A 359 17.53 -8.12 28.21
CA LEU A 359 18.05 -8.19 29.58
C LEU A 359 17.06 -8.86 30.55
N GLN A 360 15.76 -8.66 30.32
CA GLN A 360 14.70 -9.33 31.05
C GLN A 360 14.32 -10.66 30.38
N GLU A 361 13.66 -11.54 31.13
CA GLU A 361 13.14 -12.81 30.63
C GLU A 361 12.21 -12.57 29.42
N PRO A 362 12.40 -13.25 28.28
CA PRO A 362 11.48 -13.15 27.15
C PRO A 362 10.06 -13.57 27.53
N VAL A 363 9.07 -12.80 27.05
CA VAL A 363 7.65 -13.01 27.31
C VAL A 363 7.06 -13.91 26.22
N GLU A 364 6.33 -14.96 26.61
CA GLU A 364 5.57 -15.80 25.66
C GLU A 364 4.36 -15.02 25.13
N LEU A 365 4.33 -14.82 23.81
CA LEU A 365 3.23 -14.16 23.12
C LEU A 365 2.06 -15.13 22.95
N THR A 366 0.91 -14.70 23.44
CA THR A 366 -0.36 -15.41 23.34
C THR A 366 -1.35 -14.65 22.48
N ALA A 367 -2.31 -15.36 21.88
CA ALA A 367 -3.43 -14.78 21.11
C ALA A 367 -4.49 -14.13 22.03
N ALA A 368 -4.06 -13.46 23.11
CA ALA A 368 -4.95 -12.79 24.04
C ALA A 368 -5.63 -11.59 23.36
N PRO A 369 -6.93 -11.33 23.61
CA PRO A 369 -7.67 -10.25 22.94
C PRO A 369 -7.06 -8.85 23.15
N GLY A 370 -6.36 -8.64 24.27
CA GLY A 370 -5.70 -7.38 24.61
C GLY A 370 -4.30 -7.21 24.01
N GLY A 371 -3.73 -8.24 23.36
CA GLY A 371 -2.33 -8.27 22.95
C GLY A 371 -1.35 -8.14 24.12
N HIS A 372 -0.10 -7.86 23.79
CA HIS A 372 1.03 -7.66 24.72
C HIS A 372 1.54 -6.23 24.56
N ILE A 373 1.92 -5.61 25.67
CA ILE A 373 2.40 -4.22 25.69
C ILE A 373 3.86 -4.23 26.13
N PHE A 374 4.70 -3.53 25.38
CA PHE A 374 6.12 -3.36 25.62
C PHE A 374 6.45 -1.87 25.72
N SER A 375 7.32 -1.53 26.67
CA SER A 375 7.79 -0.16 26.87
C SER A 375 8.94 0.14 25.91
N ILE A 376 9.00 1.36 25.38
CA ILE A 376 10.11 1.72 24.48
C ILE A 376 11.33 2.08 25.31
N MET A 377 12.31 1.17 25.25
CA MET A 377 13.60 1.30 25.92
C MET A 377 14.70 1.41 24.87
N VAL A 378 15.49 2.48 24.95
CA VAL A 378 16.55 2.79 23.99
C VAL A 378 17.91 2.45 24.59
N THR A 379 18.69 1.64 23.88
CA THR A 379 20.02 1.20 24.31
C THR A 379 21.13 2.11 23.79
N GLN A 380 22.29 2.08 24.44
CA GLN A 380 23.51 2.74 23.97
C GLN A 380 24.67 1.72 23.83
N PRO A 381 25.18 1.43 22.62
CA PRO A 381 24.72 1.92 21.31
C PRO A 381 23.30 1.43 20.96
N ILE A 382 22.65 2.10 20.01
CA ILE A 382 21.27 1.80 19.60
C ILE A 382 21.22 0.40 18.98
N THR A 383 20.42 -0.48 19.57
CA THR A 383 20.04 -1.80 19.06
C THR A 383 18.55 -1.81 18.72
N PRO A 384 18.03 -2.84 18.04
CA PRO A 384 16.60 -3.02 17.88
C PRO A 384 15.83 -2.88 19.19
N LEU A 385 14.62 -2.31 19.09
CA LEU A 385 13.76 -2.00 20.23
C LEU A 385 12.98 -3.24 20.72
N LEU A 386 12.67 -4.15 19.80
CA LEU A 386 11.93 -5.38 20.07
C LEU A 386 12.51 -6.54 19.25
N TYR A 387 12.62 -7.70 19.88
CA TYR A 387 13.06 -8.96 19.28
C TYR A 387 11.95 -10.00 19.44
N ILE A 388 11.65 -10.75 18.38
CA ILE A 388 10.60 -11.76 18.34
C ILE A 388 11.18 -13.05 17.75
N SER A 389 11.09 -14.17 18.48
CA SER A 389 11.57 -15.48 18.01
C SER A 389 10.69 -16.62 18.50
N THR A 390 10.75 -17.77 17.83
CA THR A 390 10.20 -19.01 18.38
C THR A 390 11.21 -19.79 19.22
N ASP A 391 12.48 -19.35 19.23
CA ASP A 391 13.55 -19.96 20.02
C ASP A 391 13.79 -19.10 21.27
N LEU A 392 13.32 -19.61 22.41
CA LEU A 392 13.51 -18.95 23.71
C LEU A 392 14.99 -18.85 24.08
N THR A 393 15.77 -19.91 23.81
CA THR A 393 17.18 -19.96 24.18
C THR A 393 18.00 -18.94 23.39
N HIS A 394 17.71 -18.79 22.10
CA HIS A 394 18.31 -17.74 21.27
C HIS A 394 18.06 -16.33 21.84
N LEU A 395 16.83 -16.01 22.24
CA LEU A 395 16.52 -14.70 22.85
C LEU A 395 17.21 -14.50 24.21
N GLN A 396 17.32 -15.57 25.00
CA GLN A 396 18.06 -15.53 26.26
C GLN A 396 19.55 -15.29 26.03
N ASP A 397 20.15 -15.90 25.01
CA ASP A 397 21.57 -15.77 24.66
C ASP A 397 21.92 -14.38 24.10
N LEU A 398 20.97 -13.67 23.47
CA LEU A 398 21.19 -12.30 22.98
C LEU A 398 21.72 -11.37 24.08
N ARG A 399 21.25 -11.54 25.33
CA ARG A 399 21.70 -10.73 26.48
C ARG A 399 23.22 -10.82 26.73
N HIS A 400 23.85 -11.93 26.34
CA HIS A 400 25.26 -12.18 26.53
C HIS A 400 26.12 -11.71 25.36
N THR A 401 25.50 -11.48 24.20
CA THR A 401 26.18 -11.05 22.98
C THR A 401 26.10 -9.54 22.75
N LEU A 402 25.10 -8.88 23.36
CA LEU A 402 24.90 -7.43 23.23
C LEU A 402 25.74 -6.66 24.26
N HIS A 403 26.72 -5.91 23.77
CA HIS A 403 27.56 -5.03 24.58
C HIS A 403 26.91 -3.66 24.80
N LEU A 404 26.02 -3.58 25.79
CA LEU A 404 25.30 -2.36 26.14
C LEU A 404 26.02 -1.56 27.22
N LYS A 405 26.05 -0.23 27.09
CA LYS A 405 26.57 0.70 28.11
C LYS A 405 25.46 1.21 29.04
N ALA A 406 24.32 1.55 28.46
CA ALA A 406 23.17 2.11 29.16
C ALA A 406 21.87 1.74 28.43
N ILE A 407 20.78 1.78 29.18
CA ILE A 407 19.42 1.63 28.67
C ILE A 407 18.61 2.75 29.30
N LEU A 408 17.95 3.52 28.46
CA LEU A 408 17.18 4.69 28.83
C LEU A 408 15.73 4.48 28.41
N ALA A 409 14.79 4.99 29.20
CA ALA A 409 13.43 5.14 28.72
C ALA A 409 13.40 6.11 27.53
N HIS A 410 12.42 5.99 26.64
CA HIS A 410 12.32 6.86 25.46
C HIS A 410 12.41 8.36 25.81
N ASP A 411 11.65 8.83 26.79
CA ASP A 411 11.65 10.25 27.18
C ASP A 411 13.02 10.73 27.68
N GLU A 412 13.74 9.87 28.42
CA GLU A 412 15.09 10.16 28.90
C GLU A 412 16.10 10.22 27.73
N HIS A 413 15.94 9.34 26.74
CA HIS A 413 16.72 9.36 25.52
C HIS A 413 16.51 10.66 24.74
N MET A 414 15.25 11.04 24.52
CA MET A 414 14.90 12.29 23.82
C MET A 414 15.42 13.52 24.56
N ALA A 415 15.32 13.54 25.90
CA ALA A 415 15.84 14.63 26.72
C ALA A 415 17.38 14.75 26.67
N GLN A 416 18.11 13.66 26.41
CA GLN A 416 19.55 13.70 26.22
C GLN A 416 19.97 14.16 24.83
N GLN A 417 19.22 13.81 23.79
CA GLN A 417 19.48 14.27 22.42
C GLN A 417 19.18 15.77 22.26
N ASP A 418 18.04 16.22 22.78
CA ASP A 418 17.60 17.62 22.74
C ASP A 418 17.43 18.17 24.17
N PRO A 419 18.54 18.48 24.87
CA PRO A 419 18.49 19.00 26.25
C PRO A 419 17.87 20.41 26.38
N GLY A 420 17.40 20.98 25.27
CA GLY A 420 16.92 22.35 25.17
C GLY A 420 18.05 23.38 25.29
N LEU A 421 17.68 24.67 25.29
CA LEU A 421 18.65 25.75 25.46
C LEU A 421 19.11 25.84 26.92
N PRO A 422 20.42 26.02 27.19
CA PRO A 422 20.95 26.08 28.55
C PRO A 422 20.26 27.15 29.40
N PHE A 423 20.17 26.93 30.71
CA PHE A 423 19.64 27.91 31.66
C PHE A 423 20.24 29.32 31.48
N LEU A 424 21.54 29.41 31.18
CA LEU A 424 22.24 30.67 30.94
C LEU A 424 21.70 31.45 29.72
N PHE A 425 21.22 30.76 28.69
CA PHE A 425 20.59 31.40 27.54
C PHE A 425 19.31 32.13 27.96
N TRP A 426 18.44 31.45 28.69
CA TRP A 426 17.19 32.04 29.20
C TRP A 426 17.44 33.17 30.19
N PHE A 427 18.46 33.02 31.05
CA PHE A 427 18.89 34.09 31.93
C PHE A 427 19.37 35.32 31.16
N SER A 428 20.14 35.14 30.08
CA SER A 428 20.59 36.22 29.20
C SER A 428 19.43 36.92 28.51
N VAL A 429 18.48 36.17 27.95
CA VAL A 429 17.27 36.71 27.30
C VAL A 429 16.43 37.51 28.29
N ALA A 430 16.17 36.95 29.49
CA ALA A 430 15.41 37.64 30.53
C ALA A 430 16.10 38.93 31.00
N SER A 431 17.42 38.91 31.13
CA SER A 431 18.23 40.08 31.48
C SER A 431 18.16 41.17 30.40
N LEU A 432 18.29 40.79 29.12
CA LEU A 432 18.19 41.72 27.99
C LEU A 432 16.80 42.36 27.90
N ILE A 433 15.74 41.56 28.06
CA ILE A 433 14.36 42.05 28.11
C ILE A 433 14.22 43.06 29.25
N THR A 434 14.71 42.73 30.44
CA THR A 434 14.63 43.64 31.60
C THR A 434 15.38 44.95 31.37
N LEU A 435 16.62 44.89 30.86
CA LEU A 435 17.41 46.08 30.53
C LEU A 435 16.75 46.94 29.47
N PHE A 436 16.17 46.32 28.44
CA PHE A 436 15.42 47.02 27.40
C PHE A 436 14.21 47.76 27.97
N HIS A 437 13.41 47.10 28.82
CA HIS A 437 12.25 47.74 29.44
C HIS A 437 12.66 48.87 30.39
N LEU A 438 13.76 48.72 31.14
CA LEU A 438 14.31 49.81 31.97
C LEU A 438 14.78 50.99 31.13
N PHE A 439 15.39 50.73 29.96
CA PHE A 439 15.79 51.78 29.03
C PHE A 439 14.58 52.50 28.41
N LEU A 440 13.54 51.76 28.05
CA LEU A 440 12.29 52.29 27.51
C LEU A 440 11.55 53.14 28.55
N PHE A 441 11.48 52.66 29.80
CA PHE A 441 10.96 53.43 30.92
C PHE A 441 11.77 54.71 31.15
N LYS A 442 13.10 54.63 31.08
CA LYS A 442 13.98 55.81 31.20
C LYS A 442 13.74 56.82 30.07
N LEU A 443 13.53 56.37 28.83
CA LEU A 443 13.20 57.24 27.70
C LEU A 443 11.85 57.95 27.92
N ILE A 444 10.79 57.20 28.24
CA ILE A 444 9.47 57.76 28.53
C ILE A 444 9.55 58.74 29.72
N TYR A 445 10.23 58.37 30.80
CA TYR A 445 10.40 59.24 31.96
C TYR A 445 11.15 60.52 31.60
N ASN A 446 12.21 60.45 30.80
CA ASN A 446 12.94 61.64 30.36
C ASN A 446 12.11 62.53 29.41
N GLU A 447 11.21 61.96 28.61
CA GLU A 447 10.37 62.71 27.68
C GLU A 447 9.17 63.38 28.37
N TYR A 448 8.55 62.72 29.36
CA TYR A 448 7.36 63.22 30.07
C TYR A 448 7.67 63.90 31.42
N CYS A 449 8.77 63.56 32.07
CA CYS A 449 9.14 64.05 33.41
C CYS A 449 10.58 64.60 33.49
N GLY A 450 11.33 64.62 32.38
CA GLY A 450 12.68 65.18 32.33
C GLY A 450 12.71 66.71 32.20
N PRO A 451 13.86 67.36 32.46
CA PRO A 451 14.01 68.81 32.38
C PRO A 451 13.95 69.28 30.92
N GLY A 452 12.73 69.47 30.41
CA GLY A 452 12.45 69.81 29.01
C GLY A 452 11.05 69.42 28.50
N ALA A 453 10.26 68.66 29.27
CA ALA A 453 8.92 68.25 28.89
C ALA A 453 7.96 69.46 28.75
N LYS A 454 7.46 69.73 27.53
CA LYS A 454 6.45 70.76 27.25
C LYS A 454 5.08 70.31 27.78
N PRO A 455 4.39 71.12 28.61
CA PRO A 455 3.06 70.76 29.09
C PRO A 455 2.03 70.94 27.96
N LEU A 456 1.67 69.84 27.30
CA LEU A 456 0.61 69.77 26.30
C LEU A 456 -0.75 69.37 26.92
N PHE A 457 -1.16 69.99 28.03
CA PHE A 457 -2.58 69.99 28.42
C PHE A 457 -2.94 71.30 29.14
N ARG A 458 -3.38 72.26 28.33
CA ARG A 458 -4.11 73.46 28.74
C ARG A 458 -5.55 73.04 29.05
N SER A 459 -5.97 73.10 30.31
CA SER A 459 -7.40 73.19 30.65
C SER A 459 -7.67 74.55 31.30
N LYS A 460 -8.64 75.26 30.71
CA LYS A 460 -9.31 76.45 31.23
C LYS A 460 -9.98 76.11 32.57
N VAL A 461 -9.96 77.02 33.55
CA VAL A 461 -11.12 77.64 34.24
C VAL A 461 -10.57 78.73 35.17
N GLY A 462 -11.17 79.93 35.14
CA GLY A 462 -10.93 81.03 36.09
C GLY A 462 -10.36 82.28 35.45
#